data_AF-A0A1Q9NVB4-F1
#
_entry.id   AF-A0A1Q9NVB4-F1
#
_cell.length_a   1.000
_cell.length_b   1.000
_cell.length_c   1.000
_cell.angle_alpha   90.00
_cell.angle_beta   90.00
_cell.angle_gamma   90.00
#
_symmetry.space_group_name_H-M   'P 1'
#
loop_
_entity.id
_entity.type
_entity.pdbx_description
1 polymer ?
#
loop_
_entity_poly.entity_id
_entity_poly.type
_entity_poly.pdbx_seq_one_letter_code
_entity_poly.pdbx_strand_id
1 'polypeptide(L)'
;MDTHTILFQINLVYTYIVSRIGRVGEVAVSPDVLSTRLAVVILAVIGPIYFFLLMFFIPQMAPFGDELLDLLFHHVAVPIVFTAPWLGLIYYQRYRLANTVYIMDDTISSVPLRWRVFYGINAAFVLMLFVLPMTTPPLAIILGLYVAGTVFFRIGVGKFGGGKPGAALAVLGALALCVLPTFVMLEFLPSYIEVWQIILATWETFWWKVVYGFAQCLVNALSFGAPIYFIYFGASEYDKGLYGEVYTKTPTKWIRIGEFILFFVFLILYLPPIPTPLGTIPFLDQSIIFTSFINWVSLSIVAIMYIVKFALKVSNDTTIGGASNLFVIGLFLVVELFYKTNLLLITAIIWLAFLIYGVLSAVSFLRASSREIY
;
A
#
# COMPACT_ATOMS: atom_id res chain seq x y z
N MET A 1 -35.25 -26.26 -52.95
CA MET A 1 -34.81 -26.34 -51.54
C MET A 1 -34.60 -24.90 -51.13
N ASP A 2 -35.63 -24.32 -50.54
CA ASP A 2 -35.89 -22.89 -50.67
C ASP A 2 -34.93 -22.03 -49.84
N THR A 3 -34.44 -21.00 -50.51
CA THR A 3 -33.53 -19.95 -50.02
C THR A 3 -34.02 -19.22 -48.78
N HIS A 4 -35.29 -19.39 -48.40
CA HIS A 4 -35.89 -18.83 -47.19
C HIS A 4 -35.56 -19.59 -45.89
N THR A 5 -35.17 -20.87 -45.97
CA THR A 5 -34.84 -21.67 -44.77
C THR A 5 -33.37 -21.50 -44.35
N ILE A 6 -32.49 -21.13 -45.28
CA ILE A 6 -31.07 -20.81 -45.01
C ILE A 6 -30.92 -19.39 -44.43
N LEU A 7 -31.75 -18.44 -44.89
CA LEU A 7 -31.77 -17.06 -44.37
C LEU A 7 -32.31 -16.96 -42.93
N PHE A 8 -33.19 -17.87 -42.51
CA PHE A 8 -33.71 -17.89 -41.13
C PHE A 8 -32.69 -18.47 -40.13
N GLN A 9 -31.87 -19.44 -40.52
CA GLN A 9 -30.79 -19.95 -39.68
C GLN A 9 -29.55 -19.03 -39.64
N ILE A 10 -29.28 -18.29 -40.72
CA ILE A 10 -28.24 -17.24 -40.70
C ILE A 10 -28.68 -16.06 -39.81
N ASN A 11 -29.97 -15.67 -39.82
CA ASN A 11 -30.45 -14.59 -38.93
C ASN A 11 -30.48 -14.99 -37.44
N LEU A 12 -30.72 -16.25 -37.07
CA LEU A 12 -30.65 -16.70 -35.68
C LEU A 12 -29.21 -16.76 -35.15
N VAL A 13 -28.24 -17.15 -35.98
CA VAL A 13 -26.81 -17.13 -35.63
C VAL A 13 -26.28 -15.69 -35.63
N TYR A 14 -26.71 -14.82 -36.54
CA TYR A 14 -26.34 -13.40 -36.53
C TYR A 14 -26.98 -12.65 -35.36
N THR A 15 -28.22 -12.97 -34.96
CA THR A 15 -28.85 -12.34 -33.78
C THR A 15 -28.24 -12.82 -32.47
N TYR A 16 -27.80 -14.08 -32.38
CA TYR A 16 -27.08 -14.60 -31.20
C TYR A 16 -25.62 -14.11 -31.10
N ILE A 17 -24.97 -13.86 -32.25
CA ILE A 17 -23.61 -13.28 -32.31
C ILE A 17 -23.66 -11.76 -32.12
N VAL A 18 -24.66 -11.05 -32.67
CA VAL A 18 -24.85 -9.61 -32.48
C VAL A 18 -25.43 -9.28 -31.10
N SER A 19 -26.16 -10.18 -30.43
CA SER A 19 -26.51 -9.98 -29.00
C SER A 19 -25.32 -10.22 -28.06
N ARG A 20 -24.25 -10.89 -28.51
CA ARG A 20 -22.99 -11.06 -27.76
C ARG A 20 -21.87 -10.10 -28.17
N ILE A 21 -21.97 -9.43 -29.32
CA ILE A 21 -20.95 -8.49 -29.83
C ILE A 21 -21.49 -7.03 -29.88
N GLY A 22 -22.81 -6.84 -29.91
CA GLY A 22 -23.49 -5.55 -29.99
C GLY A 22 -23.97 -4.96 -28.65
N ARG A 23 -23.46 -5.47 -27.54
CA ARG A 23 -23.30 -4.70 -26.30
C ARG A 23 -21.92 -5.02 -25.72
N VAL A 24 -20.87 -4.57 -26.41
CA VAL A 24 -19.83 -3.81 -25.70
C VAL A 24 -20.47 -2.49 -25.26
N GLY A 25 -21.53 -2.59 -24.43
CA GLY A 25 -21.68 -1.61 -23.38
C GLY A 25 -20.37 -1.71 -22.64
N GLU A 26 -19.73 -0.56 -22.41
CA GLU A 26 -18.72 -0.44 -21.38
C GLU A 26 -19.17 -1.35 -20.23
N VAL A 27 -18.51 -2.51 -20.09
CA VAL A 27 -18.65 -3.27 -18.86
C VAL A 27 -18.06 -2.28 -17.89
N ALA A 28 -18.94 -1.54 -17.23
CA ALA A 28 -18.58 -0.62 -16.18
C ALA A 28 -17.94 -1.54 -15.15
N VAL A 29 -16.63 -1.71 -15.28
CA VAL A 29 -15.79 -2.45 -14.35
C VAL A 29 -16.16 -1.82 -13.03
N SER A 30 -16.67 -2.63 -12.10
CA SER A 30 -17.08 -2.09 -10.81
C SER A 30 -15.92 -1.25 -10.28
N PRO A 31 -16.17 -0.04 -9.75
CA PRO A 31 -15.09 0.88 -9.36
C PRO A 31 -14.01 0.23 -8.48
N ASP A 32 -14.40 -0.80 -7.71
CA ASP A 32 -13.56 -1.61 -6.83
C ASP A 32 -12.58 -2.53 -7.58
N VAL A 33 -12.96 -3.03 -8.75
CA VAL A 33 -12.08 -3.83 -9.61
C VAL A 33 -11.05 -2.94 -10.31
N LEU A 34 -11.43 -1.71 -10.67
CA LEU A 34 -10.48 -0.75 -11.23
C LEU A 34 -9.46 -0.30 -10.18
N SER A 35 -9.90 -0.02 -8.95
CA SER A 35 -9.03 0.44 -7.87
C SER A 35 -8.01 -0.62 -7.43
N THR A 36 -8.43 -1.88 -7.33
CA THR A 36 -7.54 -3.01 -6.97
C THR A 36 -6.49 -3.27 -8.05
N ARG A 37 -6.86 -3.17 -9.34
CA ARG A 37 -5.90 -3.27 -10.45
C ARG A 37 -4.94 -2.10 -10.49
N LEU A 38 -5.46 -0.88 -10.29
CA LEU A 38 -4.64 0.33 -10.21
C LEU A 38 -3.61 0.21 -9.08
N ALA A 39 -3.96 -0.37 -7.93
CA ALA A 39 -3.02 -0.62 -6.84
C ALA A 39 -1.84 -1.52 -7.27
N VAL A 40 -2.09 -2.57 -8.05
CA VAL A 40 -1.02 -3.44 -8.58
C VAL A 40 -0.12 -2.70 -9.57
N VAL A 41 -0.69 -1.85 -10.42
CA VAL A 41 0.09 -1.01 -11.36
C VAL A 41 0.93 0.00 -10.60
N ILE A 42 0.34 0.67 -9.61
CA ILE A 42 1.05 1.62 -8.74
C ILE A 42 2.20 0.91 -8.03
N LEU A 43 1.99 -0.31 -7.50
CA LEU A 43 3.06 -1.09 -6.87
C LEU A 43 4.21 -1.39 -7.83
N ALA A 44 3.90 -1.72 -9.09
CA ALA A 44 4.90 -1.95 -10.13
C ALA A 44 5.70 -0.69 -10.50
N VAL A 45 5.14 0.51 -10.31
CA VAL A 45 5.84 1.78 -10.56
C VAL A 45 6.62 2.25 -9.33
N ILE A 46 6.02 2.14 -8.14
CA ILE A 46 6.63 2.59 -6.88
C ILE A 46 7.84 1.73 -6.52
N GLY A 47 7.82 0.42 -6.75
CA GLY A 47 8.96 -0.47 -6.46
C GLY A 47 10.29 0.01 -7.07
N PRO A 48 10.38 0.20 -8.41
CA PRO A 48 11.55 0.76 -9.06
C PRO A 48 11.99 2.13 -8.50
N ILE A 49 11.03 3.04 -8.33
CA ILE A 49 11.30 4.39 -7.80
C ILE A 49 11.89 4.28 -6.38
N TYR A 50 11.33 3.41 -5.55
CA TYR A 50 11.78 3.17 -4.20
C TYR A 50 13.22 2.67 -4.18
N PHE A 51 13.58 1.63 -4.95
CA PHE A 51 14.95 1.10 -4.95
C PHE A 51 15.95 2.10 -5.51
N PHE A 52 15.55 2.89 -6.51
CA PHE A 52 16.38 3.98 -7.02
C PHE A 52 16.62 5.06 -5.96
N LEU A 53 15.57 5.51 -5.28
CA LEU A 53 15.67 6.50 -4.21
C LEU A 53 16.49 5.99 -3.03
N LEU A 54 16.38 4.69 -2.69
CA LEU A 54 17.13 4.06 -1.63
C LEU A 54 18.65 4.22 -1.82
N MET A 55 19.15 4.17 -3.05
CA MET A 55 20.59 4.31 -3.33
C MET A 55 21.15 5.69 -2.96
N PHE A 56 20.32 6.74 -2.89
CA PHE A 56 20.79 8.06 -2.45
C PHE A 56 21.06 8.14 -0.94
N PHE A 57 20.55 7.19 -0.17
CA PHE A 57 20.72 7.13 1.29
C PHE A 57 21.81 6.16 1.73
N ILE A 58 22.37 5.38 0.79
CA ILE A 58 23.37 4.36 1.08
C ILE A 58 24.74 4.89 0.66
N PRO A 59 25.79 4.70 1.48
CA PRO A 59 27.16 5.01 1.09
C PRO A 59 27.51 4.39 -0.27
N GLN A 60 28.26 5.12 -1.10
CA GLN A 60 28.61 4.66 -2.44
C GLN A 60 29.37 3.33 -2.39
N MET A 61 28.84 2.32 -3.06
CA MET A 61 29.52 1.04 -3.27
C MET A 61 30.60 1.21 -4.35
N ALA A 62 31.81 0.72 -4.08
CA ALA A 62 32.97 0.89 -4.98
C ALA A 62 33.69 -0.45 -5.32
N PRO A 63 33.00 -1.41 -5.94
CA PRO A 63 33.59 -2.73 -6.22
C PRO A 63 34.60 -2.75 -7.38
N PHE A 64 34.59 -1.77 -8.28
CA PHE A 64 35.43 -1.77 -9.48
C PHE A 64 36.67 -0.89 -9.36
N GLY A 65 36.66 0.09 -8.45
CA GLY A 65 37.76 1.04 -8.27
C GLY A 65 37.87 2.08 -9.39
N ASP A 66 36.88 2.12 -10.30
CA ASP A 66 36.70 3.13 -11.33
C ASP A 66 35.44 3.93 -11.01
N GLU A 67 35.56 5.25 -10.91
CA GLU A 67 34.50 6.13 -10.42
C GLU A 67 33.22 6.06 -11.27
N LEU A 68 33.36 5.97 -12.60
CA LEU A 68 32.21 5.89 -13.50
C LEU A 68 31.50 4.54 -13.37
N LEU A 69 32.25 3.44 -13.35
CA LEU A 69 31.70 2.10 -13.20
C LEU A 69 31.04 1.91 -11.83
N ASP A 70 31.64 2.45 -10.76
CA ASP A 70 31.09 2.39 -9.41
C ASP A 70 29.78 3.21 -9.30
N LEU A 71 29.73 4.39 -9.92
CA LEU A 71 28.52 5.22 -9.96
C LEU A 71 27.39 4.53 -10.75
N LEU A 72 27.70 3.95 -11.91
CA LEU A 72 26.74 3.17 -12.70
C LEU A 72 26.28 1.91 -11.95
N PHE A 73 27.18 1.24 -11.25
CA PHE A 73 26.82 0.09 -10.43
C PHE A 73 25.85 0.48 -9.32
N HIS A 74 26.20 1.50 -8.54
CA HIS A 74 25.42 1.96 -7.39
C HIS A 74 24.04 2.48 -7.79
N HIS A 75 23.95 3.38 -8.78
CA HIS A 75 22.68 4.05 -9.12
C HIS A 75 21.86 3.37 -10.22
N VAL A 76 22.43 2.43 -10.99
CA VAL A 76 21.74 1.78 -12.10
C VAL A 76 21.67 0.26 -11.89
N ALA A 77 22.81 -0.41 -11.74
CA ALA A 77 22.83 -1.87 -11.66
C ALA A 77 22.09 -2.39 -10.42
N VAL A 78 22.38 -1.85 -9.23
CA VAL A 78 21.76 -2.29 -7.98
C VAL A 78 20.23 -2.10 -7.99
N PRO A 79 19.66 -0.92 -8.32
CA PRO A 79 18.21 -0.75 -8.41
C PRO A 79 17.55 -1.70 -9.42
N ILE A 80 18.16 -1.93 -10.59
CA ILE A 80 17.62 -2.86 -11.59
C ILE A 80 17.58 -4.28 -11.04
N VAL A 81 18.67 -4.71 -10.41
CA VAL A 81 18.81 -6.07 -9.85
C VAL A 81 17.78 -6.33 -8.75
N PHE A 82 17.50 -5.35 -7.90
CA PHE A 82 16.45 -5.47 -6.89
C PHE A 82 15.05 -5.38 -7.50
N THR A 83 14.84 -4.51 -8.48
CA THR A 83 13.51 -4.26 -9.05
C THR A 83 13.04 -5.39 -9.97
N ALA A 84 13.91 -5.96 -10.81
CA ALA A 84 13.51 -6.89 -11.86
C ALA A 84 12.80 -8.16 -11.32
N PRO A 85 13.26 -8.82 -10.24
CA PRO A 85 12.56 -9.97 -9.67
C PRO A 85 11.19 -9.60 -9.09
N TRP A 86 11.06 -8.43 -8.47
CA TRP A 86 9.78 -7.92 -7.97
C TRP A 86 8.79 -7.63 -9.10
N LEU A 87 9.23 -6.97 -10.16
CA LEU A 87 8.39 -6.74 -11.35
C LEU A 87 7.97 -8.05 -12.01
N GLY A 88 8.89 -9.01 -12.09
CA GLY A 88 8.58 -10.36 -12.57
C GLY A 88 7.46 -11.01 -11.74
N LEU A 89 7.59 -11.00 -10.41
CA LEU A 89 6.59 -11.54 -9.50
C LEU A 89 5.24 -10.83 -9.67
N ILE A 90 5.23 -9.49 -9.71
CA ILE A 90 4.01 -8.70 -9.89
C ILE A 90 3.35 -9.05 -11.23
N TYR A 91 4.11 -9.15 -12.30
CA TYR A 91 3.58 -9.50 -13.62
C TYR A 91 2.95 -10.91 -13.65
N TYR A 92 3.65 -11.91 -13.08
CA TYR A 92 3.17 -13.29 -13.04
C TYR A 92 1.99 -13.49 -12.10
N GLN A 93 1.91 -12.71 -11.02
CA GLN A 93 0.88 -12.87 -9.97
C GLN A 93 -0.14 -11.72 -9.93
N ARG A 94 -0.21 -10.88 -10.97
CA ARG A 94 -1.05 -9.67 -11.01
C ARG A 94 -2.50 -9.87 -10.58
N TYR A 95 -3.16 -10.95 -11.06
CA TYR A 95 -4.55 -11.24 -10.70
C TYR A 95 -4.67 -11.65 -9.23
N ARG A 96 -3.74 -12.47 -8.75
CA ARG A 96 -3.70 -12.88 -7.36
C ARG A 96 -3.48 -11.68 -6.45
N LEU A 97 -2.55 -10.78 -6.80
CA LEU A 97 -2.28 -9.55 -6.06
C LEU A 97 -3.50 -8.61 -6.03
N ALA A 98 -4.18 -8.41 -7.17
CA ALA A 98 -5.40 -7.61 -7.21
C ALA A 98 -6.50 -8.21 -6.33
N ASN A 99 -6.69 -9.53 -6.40
CA ASN A 99 -7.64 -10.26 -5.55
C ASN A 99 -7.26 -10.19 -4.07
N THR A 100 -5.96 -10.18 -3.73
CA THR A 100 -5.48 -9.96 -2.35
C THR A 100 -5.92 -8.61 -1.83
N VAL A 101 -5.76 -7.54 -2.63
CA VAL A 101 -6.17 -6.18 -2.23
C VAL A 101 -7.68 -6.14 -2.00
N TYR A 102 -8.46 -6.77 -2.87
CA TYR A 102 -9.91 -6.88 -2.71
C TYR A 102 -10.31 -7.60 -1.41
N ILE A 103 -9.76 -8.80 -1.16
CA ILE A 103 -10.04 -9.59 0.05
C ILE A 103 -9.59 -8.85 1.30
N MET A 104 -8.43 -8.17 1.24
CA MET A 104 -7.96 -7.34 2.33
C MET A 104 -8.94 -6.21 2.62
N ASP A 105 -9.36 -5.44 1.62
CA ASP A 105 -10.31 -4.34 1.80
C ASP A 105 -11.62 -4.81 2.41
N ASP A 106 -12.18 -5.92 1.93
CA ASP A 106 -13.38 -6.55 2.50
C ASP A 106 -13.17 -6.94 3.98
N THR A 107 -12.03 -7.57 4.30
CA THR A 107 -11.71 -8.00 5.67
C THR A 107 -11.54 -6.82 6.62
N ILE A 108 -10.89 -5.74 6.18
CA ILE A 108 -10.60 -4.56 6.99
C ILE A 108 -11.68 -3.49 6.90
N SER A 109 -12.69 -3.66 6.06
CA SER A 109 -13.78 -2.69 5.84
C SER A 109 -14.51 -2.33 7.13
N SER A 110 -14.61 -3.30 8.04
CA SER A 110 -15.15 -3.13 9.39
C SER A 110 -14.38 -2.10 10.22
N VAL A 111 -13.08 -1.90 9.96
CA VAL A 111 -12.21 -0.98 10.69
C VAL A 111 -12.28 0.43 10.10
N PRO A 112 -12.52 1.49 10.91
CA PRO A 112 -12.58 2.86 10.47
C PRO A 112 -11.34 3.27 9.67
N LEU A 113 -11.55 4.01 8.59
CA LEU A 113 -10.51 4.40 7.64
C LEU A 113 -9.29 5.03 8.32
N ARG A 114 -9.52 5.90 9.31
CA ARG A 114 -8.43 6.55 10.07
C ARG A 114 -7.45 5.56 10.70
N TRP A 115 -7.96 4.44 11.24
CA TRP A 115 -7.12 3.42 11.88
C TRP A 115 -6.40 2.59 10.86
N ARG A 116 -7.09 2.24 9.77
CA ARG A 116 -6.47 1.54 8.64
C ARG A 116 -5.27 2.33 8.12
N VAL A 117 -5.47 3.64 7.94
CA VAL A 117 -4.44 4.56 7.47
C VAL A 117 -3.30 4.71 8.49
N PHE A 118 -3.62 4.90 9.79
CA PHE A 118 -2.61 5.03 10.84
C PHE A 118 -1.68 3.82 10.92
N TYR A 119 -2.26 2.63 11.08
CA TYR A 119 -1.48 1.40 11.20
C TYR A 119 -0.84 1.00 9.86
N GLY A 120 -1.52 1.29 8.74
CA GLY A 120 -1.00 1.06 7.40
C GLY A 120 0.25 1.88 7.09
N ILE A 121 0.28 3.18 7.47
CA ILE A 121 1.46 4.03 7.31
C ILE A 121 2.61 3.55 8.20
N ASN A 122 2.34 3.25 9.47
CA ASN A 122 3.36 2.72 10.37
C ASN A 122 3.93 1.40 9.85
N ALA A 123 3.07 0.49 9.37
CA ALA A 123 3.48 -0.76 8.75
C ALA A 123 4.29 -0.53 7.46
N ALA A 124 3.85 0.40 6.61
CA ALA A 124 4.54 0.74 5.37
C ALA A 124 5.94 1.33 5.65
N PHE A 125 6.07 2.14 6.71
CA PHE A 125 7.36 2.65 7.13
C PHE A 125 8.30 1.53 7.59
N VAL A 126 7.82 0.61 8.44
CA VAL A 126 8.62 -0.56 8.87
C VAL A 126 9.00 -1.43 7.68
N LEU A 127 8.06 -1.65 6.77
CA LEU A 127 8.29 -2.38 5.54
C LEU A 127 9.38 -1.71 4.71
N MET A 128 9.29 -0.40 4.48
CA MET A 128 10.23 0.33 3.63
C MET A 128 11.61 0.48 4.26
N LEU A 129 11.75 0.87 5.53
CA LEU A 129 13.08 1.13 6.09
C LEU A 129 13.75 -0.08 6.74
N PHE A 130 13.01 -1.13 7.10
CA PHE A 130 13.61 -2.28 7.78
C PHE A 130 13.46 -3.54 6.94
N VAL A 131 12.23 -3.95 6.63
CA VAL A 131 12.04 -5.30 6.10
C VAL A 131 12.48 -5.41 4.64
N LEU A 132 12.08 -4.48 3.78
CA LEU A 132 12.25 -4.59 2.34
C LEU A 132 13.72 -4.49 1.91
N PRO A 133 14.55 -3.56 2.43
CA PRO A 133 15.99 -3.52 2.14
C PRO A 133 16.77 -4.76 2.59
N MET A 134 16.39 -5.39 3.72
CA MET A 134 17.08 -6.59 4.20
C MET A 134 16.62 -7.87 3.51
N THR A 135 15.33 -7.94 3.15
CA THR A 135 14.76 -9.14 2.53
C THR A 135 14.92 -9.14 1.01
N THR A 136 15.01 -7.97 0.36
CA THR A 136 15.09 -7.92 -1.10
C THR A 136 16.37 -8.55 -1.65
N PRO A 137 17.58 -8.30 -1.13
CA PRO A 137 18.79 -8.94 -1.66
C PRO A 137 18.71 -10.48 -1.68
N PRO A 138 18.37 -11.18 -0.57
CA PRO A 138 18.21 -12.63 -0.63
C PRO A 138 17.00 -13.07 -1.47
N LEU A 139 15.89 -12.32 -1.45
CA LEU A 139 14.74 -12.62 -2.31
C LEU A 139 15.05 -12.43 -3.79
N ALA A 140 15.91 -11.50 -4.18
CA ALA A 140 16.30 -11.27 -5.57
C ALA A 140 17.02 -12.50 -6.15
N ILE A 141 17.83 -13.18 -5.33
CA ILE A 141 18.47 -14.45 -5.70
C ILE A 141 17.42 -15.55 -5.87
N ILE A 142 16.53 -15.72 -4.88
CA ILE A 142 15.48 -16.77 -4.89
C ILE A 142 14.50 -16.56 -6.04
N LEU A 143 14.01 -15.34 -6.23
CA LEU A 143 13.09 -14.96 -7.30
C LEU A 143 13.79 -14.97 -8.66
N GLY A 144 15.06 -14.59 -8.73
CA GLY A 144 15.89 -14.72 -9.92
C GLY A 144 15.97 -16.17 -10.39
N LEU A 145 16.25 -17.10 -9.47
CA LEU A 145 16.22 -18.55 -9.72
C LEU A 145 14.84 -19.02 -10.18
N TYR A 146 13.77 -18.58 -9.54
CA TYR A 146 12.39 -18.94 -9.90
C TYR A 146 12.02 -18.48 -11.30
N VAL A 147 12.32 -17.22 -11.64
CA VAL A 147 12.06 -16.63 -12.96
C VAL A 147 12.92 -17.33 -14.02
N ALA A 148 14.20 -17.54 -13.74
CA ALA A 148 15.12 -18.24 -14.63
C ALA A 148 14.67 -19.68 -14.91
N GLY A 149 14.26 -20.42 -13.88
CA GLY A 149 13.69 -21.76 -14.05
C GLY A 149 12.41 -21.74 -14.90
N THR A 150 11.51 -20.79 -14.64
CA THR A 150 10.27 -20.63 -15.42
C THR A 150 10.55 -20.33 -16.89
N VAL A 151 11.52 -19.46 -17.17
CA VAL A 151 11.98 -19.14 -18.53
C VAL A 151 12.62 -20.36 -19.19
N PHE A 152 13.51 -21.06 -18.49
CA PHE A 152 14.17 -22.27 -18.99
C PHE A 152 13.15 -23.34 -19.41
N PHE A 153 12.17 -23.65 -18.56
CA PHE A 153 11.14 -24.66 -18.89
C PHE A 153 10.18 -24.21 -19.98
N ARG A 154 9.80 -22.93 -20.03
CA ARG A 154 8.81 -22.43 -21.00
C ARG A 154 9.38 -22.03 -22.36
N ILE A 155 10.66 -21.69 -22.43
CA ILE A 155 11.33 -21.16 -23.64
C ILE A 155 12.46 -22.10 -24.10
N GLY A 156 13.30 -22.56 -23.17
CA GLY A 156 14.47 -23.41 -23.47
C GLY A 156 14.10 -24.85 -23.78
N VAL A 157 13.21 -25.46 -22.98
CA VAL A 157 12.78 -26.87 -23.12
C VAL A 157 11.40 -27.00 -23.78
N GLY A 158 10.53 -26.00 -23.65
CA GLY A 158 9.14 -26.04 -24.11
C GLY A 158 8.75 -24.93 -25.11
N LYS A 159 7.66 -25.19 -25.87
CA LYS A 159 6.86 -24.35 -26.79
C LYS A 159 7.53 -23.50 -27.88
N PHE A 160 8.75 -22.99 -27.70
CA PHE A 160 9.41 -22.11 -28.69
C PHE A 160 10.55 -22.78 -29.48
N GLY A 161 10.82 -24.07 -29.27
CA GLY A 161 11.67 -24.87 -30.15
C GLY A 161 13.15 -24.48 -30.18
N GLY A 162 13.67 -23.76 -29.18
CA GLY A 162 15.02 -23.18 -29.19
C GLY A 162 16.20 -24.19 -29.19
N GLY A 163 15.92 -25.48 -29.00
CA GLY A 163 16.94 -26.54 -29.03
C GLY A 163 18.09 -26.34 -28.02
N LYS A 164 19.21 -27.04 -28.25
CA LYS A 164 20.44 -26.92 -27.44
C LYS A 164 20.97 -25.48 -27.27
N PRO A 165 20.99 -24.60 -28.29
CA PRO A 165 21.48 -23.23 -28.11
C PRO A 165 20.52 -22.34 -27.29
N GLY A 166 19.20 -22.52 -27.44
CA GLY A 166 18.22 -21.83 -26.61
C GLY A 166 18.30 -22.25 -25.14
N ALA A 167 18.56 -23.53 -24.87
CA ALA A 167 18.81 -24.02 -23.51
C ALA A 167 20.11 -23.44 -22.91
N ALA A 168 21.19 -23.31 -23.70
CA ALA A 168 22.44 -22.72 -23.24
C ALA A 168 22.29 -21.22 -22.91
N LEU A 169 21.60 -20.44 -23.76
CA LEU A 169 21.29 -19.04 -23.47
C LEU A 169 20.41 -18.87 -22.23
N ALA A 170 19.45 -19.77 -22.02
CA ALA A 170 18.61 -19.77 -20.83
C ALA A 170 19.42 -20.07 -19.56
N VAL A 171 20.39 -20.99 -19.62
CA VAL A 171 21.30 -21.29 -18.49
C VAL A 171 22.25 -20.12 -18.21
N LEU A 172 22.81 -19.48 -19.25
CA LEU A 172 23.66 -18.29 -19.08
C LEU A 172 22.86 -17.12 -18.51
N GLY A 173 21.64 -16.90 -18.98
CA GLY A 173 20.71 -15.92 -18.41
C GLY A 173 20.35 -16.25 -16.96
N ALA A 174 20.15 -17.52 -16.63
CA ALA A 174 19.91 -17.98 -15.26
C ALA A 174 21.11 -17.71 -14.34
N LEU A 175 22.32 -18.04 -14.80
CA LEU A 175 23.56 -17.77 -14.07
C LEU A 175 23.76 -16.27 -13.85
N ALA A 176 23.54 -15.45 -14.88
CA ALA A 176 23.60 -13.99 -14.74
C ALA A 176 22.58 -13.48 -13.71
N LEU A 177 21.36 -14.01 -13.72
CA LEU A 177 20.29 -13.69 -12.76
C LEU A 177 20.53 -14.23 -11.34
N CYS A 178 21.59 -15.01 -11.10
CA CYS A 178 21.94 -15.51 -9.76
C CYS A 178 23.24 -14.89 -9.25
N VAL A 179 24.26 -14.84 -10.11
CA VAL A 179 25.58 -14.29 -9.78
C VAL A 179 25.49 -12.79 -9.55
N LEU A 180 24.80 -12.06 -10.43
CA LEU A 180 24.70 -10.60 -10.30
C LEU A 180 23.94 -10.18 -9.02
N PRO A 181 22.76 -10.74 -8.67
CA PRO A 181 22.13 -10.42 -7.37
C PRO A 181 22.94 -10.87 -6.17
N THR A 182 23.68 -11.97 -6.26
CA THR A 182 24.58 -12.41 -5.16
C THR A 182 25.71 -11.40 -4.96
N PHE A 183 26.35 -10.94 -6.04
CA PHE A 183 27.39 -9.93 -5.98
C PHE A 183 26.86 -8.61 -5.40
N VAL A 184 25.71 -8.15 -5.91
CA VAL A 184 25.03 -6.95 -5.39
C VAL A 184 24.67 -7.09 -3.92
N MET A 185 24.21 -8.27 -3.46
CA MET A 185 23.92 -8.52 -2.05
C MET A 185 25.16 -8.38 -1.16
N LEU A 186 26.32 -8.88 -1.60
CA LEU A 186 27.57 -8.83 -0.84
C LEU A 186 28.08 -7.40 -0.65
N GLU A 187 27.90 -6.52 -1.64
CA GLU A 187 28.26 -5.11 -1.55
C GLU A 187 27.19 -4.30 -0.79
N PHE A 188 25.91 -4.55 -1.08
CA PHE A 188 24.81 -3.78 -0.52
C PHE A 188 24.58 -4.00 0.97
N LEU A 189 24.59 -5.25 1.45
CA LEU A 189 24.23 -5.56 2.85
C LEU A 189 25.16 -4.87 3.86
N PRO A 190 26.50 -4.92 3.71
CA PRO A 190 27.41 -4.21 4.62
C PRO A 190 27.13 -2.70 4.64
N SER A 191 27.02 -2.05 3.48
CA SER A 191 26.72 -0.61 3.39
C SER A 191 25.36 -0.27 3.98
N TYR A 192 24.35 -1.14 3.79
CA TYR A 192 23.03 -0.93 4.34
C TYR A 192 22.96 -1.14 5.85
N ILE A 193 23.77 -2.03 6.42
CA ILE A 193 23.85 -2.23 7.88
C ILE A 193 24.33 -0.94 8.56
N GLU A 194 25.23 -0.16 7.97
CA GLU A 194 25.63 1.13 8.51
C GLU A 194 24.44 2.10 8.59
N VAL A 195 23.67 2.21 7.51
CA VAL A 195 22.44 3.02 7.46
C VAL A 195 21.43 2.52 8.49
N TRP A 196 21.26 1.20 8.61
CA TRP A 196 20.38 0.59 9.61
C TRP A 196 20.74 1.01 11.03
N GLN A 197 22.03 0.96 11.39
CA GLN A 197 22.49 1.35 12.72
C GLN A 197 22.24 2.84 12.96
N ILE A 198 22.42 3.70 11.96
CA ILE A 198 22.09 5.13 12.06
C ILE A 198 20.59 5.32 12.31
N ILE A 199 19.73 4.60 11.57
CA ILE A 199 18.27 4.67 11.75
C ILE A 199 17.89 4.21 13.17
N LEU A 200 18.48 3.12 13.67
CA LEU A 200 18.23 2.64 15.04
C LEU A 200 18.73 3.62 16.10
N ALA A 201 19.94 4.17 15.94
CA ALA A 201 20.51 5.12 16.89
C ALA A 201 19.71 6.43 16.95
N THR A 202 19.13 6.85 15.83
CA THR A 202 18.27 8.03 15.74
C THR A 202 16.78 7.71 15.92
N TRP A 203 16.45 6.44 16.20
CA TRP A 203 15.07 5.98 16.35
C TRP A 203 14.39 6.70 17.49
N GLU A 204 15.05 6.78 18.65
CA GLU A 204 14.51 7.35 19.90
C GLU A 204 14.43 8.88 19.92
N THR A 205 15.13 9.55 19.01
CA THR A 205 15.28 11.01 19.04
C THR A 205 14.58 11.70 17.89
N PHE A 206 14.63 11.12 16.69
CA PHE A 206 14.15 11.73 15.45
C PHE A 206 13.10 10.88 14.73
N TRP A 207 13.43 9.66 14.34
CA TRP A 207 12.57 8.88 13.43
C TRP A 207 11.23 8.52 14.05
N TRP A 208 11.18 8.17 15.33
CA TRP A 208 9.88 7.89 15.98
C TRP A 208 8.93 9.10 15.90
N LYS A 209 9.45 10.33 16.06
CA LYS A 209 8.66 11.56 15.96
C LYS A 209 8.16 11.75 14.53
N VAL A 210 9.01 11.53 13.54
CA VAL A 210 8.63 11.70 12.13
C VAL A 210 7.56 10.68 11.72
N VAL A 211 7.78 9.39 12.01
CA VAL A 211 6.89 8.29 11.59
C VAL A 211 5.54 8.38 12.27
N TYR A 212 5.57 8.43 13.60
CA TYR A 212 4.36 8.50 14.39
C TYR A 212 3.65 9.83 14.15
N GLY A 213 4.41 10.92 14.09
CA GLY A 213 3.90 12.26 13.81
C GLY A 213 3.15 12.37 12.50
N PHE A 214 3.72 11.85 11.42
CA PHE A 214 3.05 11.82 10.12
C PHE A 214 1.72 11.05 10.19
N ALA A 215 1.72 9.87 10.81
CA ALA A 215 0.52 9.07 10.97
C ALA A 215 -0.53 9.78 11.85
N GLN A 216 -0.09 10.44 12.93
CA GLN A 216 -0.95 11.17 13.86
C GLN A 216 -1.55 12.43 13.22
N CYS A 217 -0.76 13.17 12.42
CA CYS A 217 -1.25 14.30 11.63
C CYS A 217 -2.40 13.89 10.72
N LEU A 218 -2.27 12.74 10.06
CA LEU A 218 -3.28 12.24 9.15
C LEU A 218 -4.55 11.78 9.89
N VAL A 219 -4.41 11.04 10.99
CA VAL A 219 -5.55 10.65 11.82
C VAL A 219 -6.30 11.86 12.35
N ASN A 220 -5.59 12.85 12.87
CA ASN A 220 -6.20 14.05 13.39
C ASN A 220 -6.94 14.82 12.30
N ALA A 221 -6.34 14.97 11.11
CA ALA A 221 -7.02 15.59 9.97
C ALA A 221 -8.33 14.86 9.59
N LEU A 222 -8.30 13.52 9.55
CA LEU A 222 -9.49 12.70 9.29
C LEU A 222 -10.55 12.81 10.40
N SER A 223 -10.14 12.97 11.66
CA SER A 223 -11.07 13.17 12.78
C SER A 223 -11.85 14.47 12.66
N PHE A 224 -11.25 15.55 12.12
CA PHE A 224 -11.96 16.82 11.89
C PHE A 224 -13.03 16.72 10.79
N GLY A 225 -12.86 15.82 9.80
CA GLY A 225 -13.89 15.56 8.79
C GLY A 225 -15.07 14.71 9.30
N ALA A 226 -14.85 13.90 10.33
CA ALA A 226 -15.82 12.92 10.81
C ALA A 226 -17.18 13.52 11.28
N PRO A 227 -17.25 14.66 12.00
CA PRO A 227 -18.51 15.30 12.35
C PRO A 227 -19.34 15.71 11.15
N ILE A 228 -18.68 16.20 10.10
CA ILE A 228 -19.34 16.64 8.87
C ILE A 228 -19.97 15.41 8.21
N TYR A 229 -19.24 14.31 8.06
CA TYR A 229 -19.80 13.04 7.56
C TYR A 229 -20.99 12.58 8.40
N PHE A 230 -20.92 12.69 9.72
CA PHE A 230 -21.98 12.27 10.62
C PHE A 230 -23.27 13.09 10.45
N ILE A 231 -23.16 14.42 10.32
CA ILE A 231 -24.32 15.30 10.10
C ILE A 231 -25.01 14.96 8.77
N TYR A 232 -24.24 14.84 7.69
CA TYR A 232 -24.80 14.49 6.37
C TYR A 232 -25.38 13.08 6.35
N PHE A 233 -24.78 12.13 7.07
CA PHE A 233 -25.35 10.80 7.24
C PHE A 233 -26.71 10.88 7.94
N GLY A 234 -26.82 11.62 9.05
CA GLY A 234 -28.09 11.84 9.75
C GLY A 234 -29.15 12.48 8.85
N ALA A 235 -28.79 13.49 8.06
CA ALA A 235 -29.68 14.10 7.08
C ALA A 235 -30.14 13.11 6.00
N SER A 236 -29.23 12.27 5.50
CA SER A 236 -29.57 11.28 4.47
C SER A 236 -30.50 10.19 4.98
N GLU A 237 -30.37 9.77 6.24
CA GLU A 237 -31.28 8.81 6.86
C GLU A 237 -32.64 9.43 7.18
N TYR A 238 -32.67 10.72 7.56
CA TYR A 238 -33.91 11.47 7.70
C TYR A 238 -34.66 11.57 6.37
N ASP A 239 -33.97 11.91 5.28
CA ASP A 239 -34.57 11.99 3.94
C ASP A 239 -35.16 10.65 3.49
N LYS A 240 -34.43 9.53 3.71
CA LYS A 240 -34.96 8.19 3.44
C LYS A 240 -36.21 7.88 4.26
N GLY A 241 -36.21 8.25 5.54
CA GLY A 241 -37.33 8.00 6.44
C GLY A 241 -38.59 8.79 6.07
N LEU A 242 -38.42 10.04 5.60
CA LEU A 242 -39.55 10.93 5.31
C LEU A 242 -40.06 10.82 3.87
N TYR A 243 -39.14 10.69 2.91
CA TYR A 243 -39.44 10.82 1.48
C TYR A 243 -39.17 9.54 0.67
N GLY A 244 -38.58 8.51 1.29
CA GLY A 244 -38.21 7.26 0.59
C GLY A 244 -37.01 7.38 -0.35
N GLU A 245 -36.45 8.58 -0.53
CA GLU A 245 -35.30 8.87 -1.39
C GLU A 245 -34.29 9.77 -0.66
N VAL A 246 -33.01 9.71 -1.07
CA VAL A 246 -31.93 10.53 -0.49
C VAL A 246 -31.74 11.80 -1.32
N TYR A 247 -32.19 12.94 -0.79
CA TYR A 247 -32.01 14.24 -1.45
C TYR A 247 -30.67 14.89 -1.03
N THR A 248 -30.29 14.72 0.24
CA THR A 248 -29.08 15.29 0.79
C THR A 248 -27.87 14.39 0.51
N LYS A 249 -27.16 14.66 -0.59
CA LYS A 249 -25.90 13.97 -0.91
C LYS A 249 -24.74 14.56 -0.11
N THR A 250 -23.98 13.69 0.56
CA THR A 250 -22.76 14.09 1.27
C THR A 250 -21.72 14.65 0.29
N PRO A 251 -21.18 15.86 0.51
CA PRO A 251 -20.17 16.47 -0.36
C PRO A 251 -18.77 15.87 -0.10
N THR A 252 -18.62 14.55 -0.28
CA THR A 252 -17.41 13.78 0.06
C THR A 252 -16.13 14.38 -0.50
N LYS A 253 -16.14 14.88 -1.75
CA LYS A 253 -14.95 15.48 -2.39
C LYS A 253 -14.45 16.71 -1.62
N TRP A 254 -15.34 17.59 -1.19
CA TRP A 254 -14.99 18.82 -0.48
C TRP A 254 -14.47 18.51 0.93
N ILE A 255 -15.08 17.54 1.62
CA ILE A 255 -14.59 17.08 2.92
C ILE A 255 -13.17 16.52 2.78
N ARG A 256 -12.91 15.68 1.77
CA ARG A 256 -11.59 15.12 1.48
C ARG A 256 -10.53 16.18 1.19
N ILE A 257 -10.88 17.22 0.42
CA ILE A 257 -9.98 18.34 0.15
C ILE A 257 -9.67 19.09 1.46
N GLY A 258 -10.67 19.34 2.31
CA GLY A 258 -10.48 19.95 3.63
C GLY A 258 -9.58 19.12 4.54
N GLU A 259 -9.81 17.81 4.63
CA GLU A 259 -8.95 16.86 5.37
C GLU A 259 -7.51 16.90 4.84
N PHE A 260 -7.31 16.93 3.53
CA PHE A 260 -6.00 17.02 2.91
C PHE A 260 -5.28 18.33 3.26
N ILE A 261 -5.97 19.48 3.18
CA ILE A 261 -5.40 20.77 3.56
C ILE A 261 -5.02 20.79 5.05
N LEU A 262 -5.92 20.31 5.92
CA LEU A 262 -5.64 20.20 7.36
C LEU A 262 -4.44 19.30 7.64
N PHE A 263 -4.31 18.20 6.92
CA PHE A 263 -3.16 17.31 7.04
C PHE A 263 -1.84 18.02 6.75
N PHE A 264 -1.74 18.84 5.69
CA PHE A 264 -0.53 19.61 5.41
C PHE A 264 -0.25 20.67 6.48
N VAL A 265 -1.28 21.37 6.94
CA VAL A 265 -1.13 22.35 8.05
C VAL A 265 -0.58 21.66 9.29
N PHE A 266 -1.12 20.48 9.62
CA PHE A 266 -0.67 19.68 10.75
C PHE A 266 0.76 19.16 10.58
N LEU A 267 1.14 18.69 9.38
CA LEU A 267 2.53 18.31 9.10
C LEU A 267 3.50 19.48 9.30
N ILE A 268 3.15 20.67 8.79
CA ILE A 268 3.99 21.86 8.90
C ILE A 268 4.20 22.25 10.37
N LEU A 269 3.14 22.14 11.17
CA LEU A 269 3.18 22.45 12.60
C LEU A 269 3.91 21.38 13.42
N TYR A 270 3.74 20.09 13.11
CA TYR A 270 4.20 19.01 13.97
C TYR A 270 5.65 18.62 13.74
N LEU A 271 6.08 18.47 12.48
CA LEU A 271 7.35 17.82 12.18
C LEU A 271 8.55 18.66 12.68
N PRO A 272 9.64 18.00 13.12
CA PRO A 272 10.91 18.69 13.32
C PRO A 272 11.51 19.08 11.97
N PRO A 273 12.36 20.13 11.90
CA PRO A 273 13.11 20.45 10.70
C PRO A 273 13.86 19.23 10.17
N ILE A 274 13.66 18.89 8.90
CA ILE A 274 14.29 17.71 8.30
C ILE A 274 15.54 18.14 7.56
N PRO A 275 16.74 17.65 7.94
CA PRO A 275 17.95 17.88 7.18
C PRO A 275 17.91 17.06 5.88
N THR A 276 18.15 17.73 4.76
CA THR A 276 18.28 17.09 3.44
C THR A 276 19.64 17.46 2.84
N PRO A 277 20.15 16.69 1.86
CA PRO A 277 21.40 17.02 1.18
C PRO A 277 21.41 18.41 0.51
N LEU A 278 20.24 18.99 0.23
CA LEU A 278 20.08 20.29 -0.42
C LEU A 278 19.75 21.45 0.55
N GLY A 279 19.69 21.18 1.86
CA GLY A 279 19.32 22.16 2.89
C GLY A 279 18.36 21.61 3.94
N THR A 280 17.81 22.46 4.79
CA THR A 280 16.83 22.06 5.82
C THR A 280 15.41 22.42 5.37
N ILE A 281 14.49 21.46 5.42
CA ILE A 281 13.06 21.74 5.21
C ILE A 281 12.51 22.38 6.51
N PRO A 282 12.01 23.63 6.48
CA PRO A 282 11.66 24.37 7.68
C PRO A 282 10.27 23.98 8.20
N PHE A 283 10.21 22.94 9.04
CA PHE A 283 9.03 22.63 9.84
C PHE A 283 9.08 23.38 11.18
N LEU A 284 7.91 23.63 11.81
CA LEU A 284 7.81 24.52 12.97
C LEU A 284 8.06 23.85 14.34
N ASP A 285 8.18 22.52 14.38
CA ASP A 285 8.40 21.70 15.59
C ASP A 285 7.52 22.08 16.79
N GLN A 286 6.24 22.38 16.54
CA GLN A 286 5.24 22.66 17.57
C GLN A 286 4.57 21.38 18.07
N SER A 287 5.38 20.33 18.27
CA SER A 287 4.93 19.01 18.72
C SER A 287 4.17 19.06 20.06
N ILE A 288 4.48 20.02 20.94
CA ILE A 288 3.78 20.23 22.21
C ILE A 288 2.34 20.71 22.00
N ILE A 289 2.13 21.74 21.16
CA ILE A 289 0.80 22.27 20.83
C ILE A 289 -0.04 21.17 20.18
N PHE A 290 0.58 20.43 19.27
CA PHE A 290 -0.09 19.37 18.55
C PHE A 290 -0.55 18.24 19.48
N THR A 291 0.36 17.72 20.31
CA THR A 291 0.07 16.60 21.21
C THR A 291 -0.83 17.00 22.39
N SER A 292 -0.78 18.27 22.81
CA SER A 292 -1.52 18.74 24.00
C SER A 292 -2.86 19.38 23.68
N PHE A 293 -3.06 19.90 22.46
CA PHE A 293 -4.30 20.55 22.09
C PHE A 293 -5.00 19.84 20.93
N ILE A 294 -4.37 19.80 19.74
CA ILE A 294 -4.97 19.25 18.52
C ILE A 294 -5.39 17.80 18.73
N ASN A 295 -4.53 17.03 19.39
CA ASN A 295 -4.80 15.63 19.67
C ASN A 295 -5.98 15.41 20.62
N TRP A 296 -6.06 16.20 21.68
CA TRP A 296 -7.16 16.13 22.65
C TRP A 296 -8.48 16.61 22.06
N VAL A 297 -8.45 17.60 21.17
CA VAL A 297 -9.63 18.04 20.41
C VAL A 297 -10.09 16.93 19.47
N SER A 298 -9.18 16.32 18.71
CA SER A 298 -9.47 15.17 17.85
C SER A 298 -10.10 14.03 18.64
N LEU A 299 -9.50 13.62 19.76
CA LEU A 299 -10.04 12.61 20.66
C LEU A 299 -11.44 12.97 21.20
N SER A 300 -11.64 14.22 21.59
CA SER A 300 -12.92 14.71 22.10
C SER A 300 -14.01 14.65 21.04
N ILE A 301 -13.70 15.00 19.79
CA ILE A 301 -14.61 14.83 18.64
C ILE A 301 -15.04 13.37 18.52
N VAL A 302 -14.08 12.44 18.60
CA VAL A 302 -14.37 10.99 18.53
C VAL A 302 -15.24 10.53 19.68
N ALA A 303 -14.92 10.95 20.90
CA ALA A 303 -15.67 10.60 22.10
C ALA A 303 -17.12 11.11 22.02
N ILE A 304 -17.32 12.36 21.60
CA ILE A 304 -18.65 12.95 21.41
C ILE A 304 -19.43 12.18 20.35
N MET A 305 -18.84 11.91 19.18
CA MET A 305 -19.49 11.13 18.12
C MET A 305 -19.91 9.75 18.61
N TYR A 306 -19.07 9.11 19.42
CA TYR A 306 -19.38 7.83 20.04
C TYR A 306 -20.57 7.94 21.01
N ILE A 307 -20.57 8.91 21.92
CA ILE A 307 -21.66 9.14 22.88
C ILE A 307 -22.97 9.40 22.15
N VAL A 308 -22.96 10.24 21.12
CA VAL A 308 -24.15 10.55 20.31
C VAL A 308 -24.68 9.29 19.63
N LYS A 309 -23.82 8.48 19.02
CA LYS A 309 -24.23 7.21 18.39
C LYS A 309 -24.84 6.24 19.41
N PHE A 310 -24.21 6.12 20.57
CA PHE A 310 -24.70 5.26 21.65
C PHE A 310 -26.08 5.74 22.14
N ALA A 311 -26.24 7.04 22.38
CA ALA A 311 -27.51 7.64 22.81
C ALA A 311 -28.64 7.44 21.79
N LEU A 312 -28.32 7.55 20.49
CA LEU A 312 -29.28 7.38 19.39
C LEU A 312 -29.54 5.92 19.00
N LYS A 313 -28.89 4.94 19.64
CA LYS A 313 -29.00 3.49 19.35
C LYS A 313 -28.93 3.15 17.85
N VAL A 314 -28.11 3.87 17.09
CA VAL A 314 -27.98 3.64 15.64
C VAL A 314 -27.31 2.29 15.41
N SER A 315 -28.10 1.27 15.05
CA SER A 315 -27.66 -0.11 14.86
C SER A 315 -27.05 -0.38 13.48
N ASN A 316 -27.17 0.55 12.53
CA ASN A 316 -26.74 0.33 11.15
C ASN A 316 -25.28 0.73 10.92
N ASP A 317 -24.62 -0.12 10.13
CA ASP A 317 -23.21 -0.50 10.27
C ASP A 317 -22.24 0.25 9.33
N THR A 318 -22.51 1.52 8.99
CA THR A 318 -21.93 2.07 7.74
C THR A 318 -20.86 3.15 7.87
N THR A 319 -20.44 3.58 9.06
CA THR A 319 -19.32 4.55 9.18
C THR A 319 -18.48 4.43 10.46
N ILE A 320 -19.06 3.90 11.54
CA ILE A 320 -18.37 3.54 12.78
C ILE A 320 -18.96 2.19 13.17
N GLY A 321 -18.47 1.11 12.56
CA GLY A 321 -19.02 -0.25 12.69
C GLY A 321 -19.15 -0.78 14.13
N GLY A 322 -19.70 -2.00 14.27
CA GLY A 322 -20.11 -2.64 15.52
C GLY A 322 -19.07 -2.80 16.67
N ALA A 323 -19.34 -3.73 17.60
CA ALA A 323 -18.58 -3.90 18.85
C ALA A 323 -17.05 -4.06 18.67
N SER A 324 -16.60 -4.54 17.52
CA SER A 324 -15.17 -4.62 17.17
C SER A 324 -14.50 -3.24 17.09
N ASN A 325 -15.20 -2.22 16.58
CA ASN A 325 -14.64 -0.87 16.52
C ASN A 325 -14.59 -0.19 17.87
N LEU A 326 -15.52 -0.54 18.77
CA LEU A 326 -15.49 -0.11 20.15
C LEU A 326 -14.22 -0.58 20.85
N PHE A 327 -13.86 -1.85 20.65
CA PHE A 327 -12.63 -2.43 21.15
C PHE A 327 -11.38 -1.76 20.53
N VAL A 328 -11.38 -1.55 19.21
CA VAL A 328 -10.25 -0.89 18.50
C VAL A 328 -10.08 0.57 18.92
N ILE A 329 -11.18 1.32 19.08
CA ILE A 329 -11.16 2.71 19.57
C ILE A 329 -10.63 2.77 21.00
N GLY A 330 -11.07 1.86 21.88
CA GLY A 330 -10.58 1.74 23.25
C GLY A 330 -9.09 1.41 23.31
N LEU A 331 -8.63 0.46 22.49
CA LEU A 331 -7.22 0.09 22.38
C LEU A 331 -6.36 1.28 21.91
N PHE A 332 -6.85 2.06 20.95
CA PHE A 332 -6.14 3.26 20.49
C PHE A 332 -6.09 4.36 21.56
N LEU A 333 -7.20 4.64 22.24
CA LEU A 333 -7.24 5.57 23.36
C LEU A 333 -6.22 5.21 24.45
N VAL A 334 -6.10 3.91 24.74
CA VAL A 334 -5.08 3.37 25.65
C VAL A 334 -3.69 3.64 25.11
N VAL A 335 -3.40 3.27 23.86
CA VAL A 335 -2.11 3.53 23.21
C VAL A 335 -1.73 5.01 23.26
N GLU A 336 -2.69 5.89 23.00
CA GLU A 336 -2.49 7.33 22.93
C GLU A 336 -2.34 7.98 24.32
N LEU A 337 -3.00 7.44 25.35
CA LEU A 337 -2.76 7.83 26.74
C LEU A 337 -1.35 7.44 27.20
N PHE A 338 -0.86 6.27 26.79
CA PHE A 338 0.48 5.78 27.15
C PHE A 338 1.60 6.28 26.21
N TYR A 339 1.25 7.01 25.15
CA TYR A 339 2.19 7.60 24.20
C TYR A 339 3.22 8.52 24.87
N LYS A 340 2.82 9.27 25.91
CA LYS A 340 3.76 10.18 26.59
C LYS A 340 4.71 9.47 27.55
N THR A 341 4.50 8.19 27.83
CA THR A 341 5.07 7.54 29.03
C THR A 341 6.14 6.52 28.71
N ASN A 342 6.08 5.84 27.55
CA ASN A 342 7.00 4.75 27.25
C ASN A 342 7.30 4.57 25.75
N LEU A 343 8.53 4.89 25.34
CA LEU A 343 9.03 4.72 23.97
C LEU A 343 9.00 3.26 23.49
N LEU A 344 9.28 2.32 24.39
CA LEU A 344 9.30 0.89 24.07
C LEU A 344 7.89 0.43 23.66
N LEU A 345 6.86 0.94 24.35
CA LEU A 345 5.47 0.66 24.00
C LEU A 345 5.13 1.16 22.59
N ILE A 346 5.51 2.39 22.23
CA ILE A 346 5.27 2.95 20.89
C ILE A 346 5.94 2.10 19.82
N THR A 347 7.22 1.77 20.03
CA THR A 347 7.99 0.94 19.10
C THR A 347 7.33 -0.43 18.94
N ALA A 348 6.91 -1.05 20.04
CA ALA A 348 6.20 -2.32 20.02
C ALA A 348 4.87 -2.24 19.24
N ILE A 349 4.13 -1.13 19.34
CA ILE A 349 2.89 -0.91 18.60
C ILE A 349 3.14 -0.77 17.09
N ILE A 350 4.19 -0.04 16.70
CA ILE A 350 4.58 0.10 15.29
C ILE A 350 4.93 -1.27 14.69
N TRP A 351 5.72 -2.07 15.41
CA TRP A 351 6.05 -3.44 15.01
C TRP A 351 4.83 -4.37 14.99
N LEU A 352 3.96 -4.27 16.00
CA LEU A 352 2.71 -5.04 16.06
C LEU A 352 1.80 -4.71 14.87
N ALA A 353 1.68 -3.43 14.52
CA ALA A 353 0.93 -2.99 13.34
C ALA A 353 1.49 -3.62 12.07
N PHE A 354 2.82 -3.57 11.89
CA PHE A 354 3.48 -4.25 10.78
C PHE A 354 3.17 -5.75 10.74
N LEU A 355 3.29 -6.46 11.86
CA LEU A 355 3.01 -7.90 11.94
C LEU A 355 1.55 -8.22 11.60
N ILE A 356 0.59 -7.46 12.13
CA ILE A 356 -0.83 -7.66 11.85
C ILE A 356 -1.10 -7.47 10.34
N TYR A 357 -0.59 -6.39 9.74
CA TYR A 357 -0.74 -6.16 8.29
C TYR A 357 -0.05 -7.22 7.46
N GLY A 358 1.15 -7.65 7.85
CA GLY A 358 1.90 -8.72 7.18
C GLY A 358 1.15 -10.04 7.20
N VAL A 359 0.61 -10.44 8.36
CA VAL A 359 -0.20 -11.66 8.51
C VAL A 359 -1.48 -11.56 7.70
N LEU A 360 -2.22 -10.44 7.79
CA LEU A 360 -3.43 -10.23 6.98
C LEU A 360 -3.13 -10.31 5.49
N SER A 361 -2.07 -9.65 5.02
CA SER A 361 -1.65 -9.71 3.61
C SER A 361 -1.29 -11.13 3.18
N ALA A 362 -0.54 -11.87 4.01
CA ALA A 362 -0.16 -13.24 3.72
C ALA A 362 -1.39 -14.18 3.66
N VAL A 363 -2.29 -14.10 4.65
CA VAL A 363 -3.53 -14.90 4.68
C VAL A 363 -4.43 -14.56 3.49
N SER A 364 -4.61 -13.28 3.19
CA SER A 364 -5.39 -12.84 2.02
C SER A 364 -4.76 -13.31 0.71
N PHE A 365 -3.43 -13.24 0.58
CA PHE A 365 -2.74 -13.75 -0.59
C PHE A 365 -2.87 -15.27 -0.74
N LEU A 366 -2.82 -16.02 0.37
CA LEU A 366 -3.04 -17.48 0.37
C LEU A 366 -4.47 -17.84 -0.06
N ARG A 367 -5.47 -17.04 0.32
CA ARG A 367 -6.88 -17.21 -0.08
C ARG A 367 -7.16 -16.74 -1.51
N ALA A 368 -6.39 -15.78 -2.01
CA ALA A 368 -6.62 -15.17 -3.31
C ALA A 368 -6.41 -16.18 -4.45
N SER A 369 -7.40 -16.27 -5.34
CA SER A 369 -7.33 -17.06 -6.56
C SER A 369 -6.30 -16.47 -7.53
N SER A 370 -5.59 -17.34 -8.26
CA SER A 370 -4.69 -16.95 -9.35
C SER A 370 -5.42 -16.59 -10.65
N ARG A 371 -6.73 -16.87 -10.71
CA ARG A 371 -7.60 -16.52 -11.84
C ARG A 371 -8.22 -15.15 -11.62
N GLU A 372 -8.55 -14.50 -12.72
CA GLU A 372 -9.39 -13.30 -12.71
C GLU A 372 -10.76 -13.68 -12.13
N ILE A 373 -11.16 -13.01 -11.05
CA ILE A 373 -12.50 -13.16 -10.47
C ILE A 373 -13.40 -12.22 -11.26
N TYR A 374 -14.45 -12.78 -11.87
CA TYR A 374 -15.50 -12.08 -12.62
C TYR A 374 -16.81 -12.12 -11.84
#